data_AF-A0AAU2Z9T9-F1
#
_entry.id   AF-A0AAU2Z9T9-F1
#
_cell.length_a   1.000
_cell.length_b   1.000
_cell.length_c   1.000
_cell.angle_alpha   90.00
_cell.angle_beta   90.00
_cell.angle_gamma   90.00
#
_symmetry.space_group_name_H-M   'P 1'
#
loop_
_entity.id
_entity.type
_entity.pdbx_description
1 polymer ?
#
loop_
_entity_poly.entity_id
_entity_poly.type
_entity_poly.pdbx_seq_one_letter_code
_entity_poly.pdbx_strand_id
1 'polypeptide(L)'
;MSGDSKKLAAYSLCVLVLVAVLPAALLLGPFSFGGGNTARLAAILTFIGVLVTASVSLIGFMLNHQTERRLMQEQANEHNRLAQEKEDERRRLMQEQADHQRQLKLDAAMRAGQLISPTESGHVHPAAMASGLLALTELDYADLAVALLVDLWSEEDQEGEVRISDEAAILVIDAALRSTCLNAQLVAAELLCRHAPRLKVCQSLHWPSAVDGRWNPAFKPKTKLLIVEALVRMTTTSEPDEGALRSVAVRLYGIWRDDPNNAKVRGCIGKLIKVVVDRLCEFRHPEFVHGTQIVTLGDLERAAESAAENPDSYLNDLSDELARRLKEWAPSCRAQPSGPGALATAAG
;
A
#
# COMPACT_ATOMS: atom_id res chain seq x y z
N MET A 1 -8.72 6.97 -51.81
CA MET A 1 -8.36 8.01 -52.81
C MET A 1 -9.64 8.56 -53.46
N SER A 2 -10.60 8.99 -52.64
CA SER A 2 -10.97 10.37 -52.30
C SER A 2 -11.23 11.28 -53.50
N GLY A 3 -12.52 11.63 -53.71
CA GLY A 3 -13.01 12.44 -54.84
C GLY A 3 -12.50 13.88 -54.90
N ASP A 4 -11.77 14.35 -53.89
CA ASP A 4 -11.23 15.71 -53.86
C ASP A 4 -10.04 15.92 -54.82
N SER A 5 -9.24 14.88 -55.09
CA SER A 5 -8.16 14.97 -56.06
C SER A 5 -8.69 15.11 -57.50
N LYS A 6 -9.84 14.51 -57.81
CA LYS A 6 -10.52 14.66 -59.11
C LYS A 6 -11.08 16.07 -59.30
N LYS A 7 -11.64 16.66 -58.24
CA LYS A 7 -12.13 18.05 -58.26
C LYS A 7 -10.99 19.05 -58.44
N LEU A 8 -9.89 18.89 -57.72
CA LEU A 8 -8.70 19.74 -57.87
C LEU A 8 -8.07 19.65 -59.26
N ALA A 9 -7.98 18.45 -59.83
CA ALA A 9 -7.49 18.28 -61.20
C ALA A 9 -8.42 18.95 -62.23
N ALA A 10 -9.75 18.83 -62.06
CA ALA A 10 -10.72 19.49 -62.93
C ALA A 10 -10.65 21.02 -62.83
N TYR A 11 -10.50 21.58 -61.63
CA TYR A 11 -10.33 23.03 -61.44
C TYR A 11 -9.04 23.55 -62.07
N SER A 12 -7.92 22.84 -61.90
CA SER A 12 -6.64 23.23 -62.50
C SER A 12 -6.71 23.21 -64.04
N LEU A 13 -7.31 22.15 -64.61
CA LEU A 13 -7.53 22.05 -66.06
C LEU A 13 -8.43 23.19 -66.57
N CYS A 14 -9.50 23.50 -65.84
CA CYS A 14 -10.43 24.56 -66.20
C CYS A 14 -9.76 25.93 -66.16
N VAL A 15 -8.97 26.23 -65.12
CA VAL A 15 -8.18 27.47 -65.02
C VAL A 15 -7.18 27.56 -66.15
N LEU A 16 -6.46 26.47 -66.49
CA LEU A 16 -5.46 26.46 -67.56
C LEU A 16 -6.09 26.70 -68.94
N VAL A 17 -7.25 26.08 -69.20
CA VAL A 17 -8.04 26.33 -70.42
C VAL A 17 -8.53 27.79 -70.46
N LEU A 18 -9.05 28.31 -69.35
CA LEU A 18 -9.56 29.68 -69.28
C LEU A 18 -8.42 30.68 -69.49
N VAL A 19 -7.26 30.44 -68.89
CA VAL A 19 -6.01 31.20 -69.06
C VAL A 19 -5.47 31.17 -70.49
N ALA A 20 -5.58 30.03 -71.19
CA ALA A 20 -5.11 29.92 -72.57
C ALA A 20 -6.10 30.51 -73.59
N VAL A 21 -7.40 30.36 -73.33
CA VAL A 21 -8.48 30.72 -74.27
C VAL A 21 -8.91 32.19 -74.11
N LEU A 22 -8.92 32.76 -72.89
CA LEU A 22 -9.33 34.16 -72.70
C LEU A 22 -8.45 35.17 -73.46
N PRO A 23 -7.10 35.06 -73.45
CA PRO A 23 -6.23 35.96 -74.21
C PRO A 23 -6.40 35.81 -75.71
N ALA A 24 -6.58 34.57 -76.21
CA ALA A 24 -6.84 34.31 -77.62
C ALA A 24 -8.20 34.86 -78.07
N ALA A 25 -9.24 34.73 -77.23
CA ALA A 25 -10.56 35.30 -77.48
C ALA A 25 -10.58 36.84 -77.35
N LEU A 26 -9.77 37.43 -76.47
CA LEU A 26 -9.59 38.89 -76.38
C LEU A 26 -8.80 39.45 -77.57
N LEU A 27 -7.87 38.67 -78.15
CA LEU A 27 -7.14 39.01 -79.37
C LEU A 27 -8.00 38.90 -80.64
N LEU A 28 -8.98 37.99 -80.67
CA LEU A 28 -9.86 37.73 -81.82
C LEU A 28 -11.27 38.33 -81.69
N GLY A 29 -11.61 38.87 -80.52
CA GLY A 29 -12.92 39.47 -80.22
C GLY A 29 -13.11 40.87 -80.80
N PRO A 30 -14.33 41.43 -80.74
CA PRO A 30 -14.78 42.59 -81.53
C PRO A 30 -14.14 43.94 -81.16
N PHE A 31 -13.15 43.96 -80.27
CA PHE A 31 -12.38 45.15 -79.97
C PHE A 31 -11.25 45.30 -81.00
N SER A 32 -11.61 45.64 -82.24
CA SER A 32 -10.64 45.97 -83.29
C SER A 32 -9.94 47.29 -82.94
N PHE A 33 -8.78 47.19 -82.29
CA PHE A 33 -7.97 48.34 -81.92
C PHE A 33 -7.20 48.88 -83.12
N GLY A 34 -7.51 50.12 -83.51
CA GLY A 34 -6.88 50.83 -84.61
C GLY A 34 -5.43 51.27 -84.32
N GLY A 35 -4.57 51.05 -85.32
CA GLY A 35 -3.45 51.92 -85.71
C GLY A 35 -2.48 52.40 -84.63
N GLY A 36 -1.68 51.49 -84.06
CA GLY A 36 -0.55 51.82 -83.18
C GLY A 36 0.00 50.59 -82.45
N ASN A 37 0.32 49.52 -83.20
CA ASN A 37 0.10 48.14 -82.72
C ASN A 37 1.29 47.40 -82.09
N THR A 38 2.53 47.90 -82.19
CA THR A 38 3.69 47.16 -81.69
C THR A 38 3.78 47.17 -80.15
N ALA A 39 3.55 48.32 -79.52
CA ALA A 39 3.60 48.45 -78.06
C ALA A 39 2.50 47.64 -77.35
N ARG A 40 1.31 47.53 -77.94
CA ARG A 40 0.18 46.76 -77.37
C ARG A 40 0.35 45.25 -77.55
N LEU A 41 0.84 44.80 -78.71
CA LEU A 41 1.20 43.39 -78.91
C LEU A 41 2.31 42.97 -77.94
N ALA A 42 3.31 43.82 -77.72
CA ALA A 42 4.34 43.58 -76.72
C ALA A 42 3.74 43.45 -75.31
N ALA A 43 2.83 44.36 -74.91
CA ALA A 43 2.17 44.30 -73.61
C ALA A 43 1.34 43.02 -73.40
N ILE A 44 0.59 42.57 -74.42
CA ILE A 44 -0.19 41.34 -74.36
C ILE A 44 0.72 40.12 -74.26
N LEU A 45 1.78 40.04 -75.07
CA LEU A 45 2.76 38.96 -75.00
C LEU A 45 3.48 38.92 -73.65
N THR A 46 3.84 40.07 -73.08
CA THR A 46 4.43 40.13 -71.73
C THR A 46 3.44 39.67 -70.66
N PHE A 47 2.15 40.03 -70.77
CA PHE A 47 1.13 39.60 -69.83
C PHE A 47 0.89 38.08 -69.91
N ILE A 48 0.80 37.53 -71.12
CA ILE A 48 0.69 36.07 -71.33
C ILE A 48 1.92 35.37 -70.76
N GLY A 49 3.13 35.90 -71.00
CA GLY A 49 4.36 35.37 -70.43
C GLY A 49 4.32 35.31 -68.90
N VAL A 50 3.97 36.42 -68.25
CA VAL A 50 3.83 36.51 -66.78
C VAL A 50 2.77 35.53 -66.27
N LEU A 51 1.66 35.39 -66.99
CA LEU A 51 0.54 34.59 -66.55
C LEU A 51 0.80 33.08 -66.71
N VAL A 52 1.53 32.67 -67.76
CA VAL A 52 2.04 31.29 -67.91
C VAL A 52 3.05 30.99 -66.81
N THR A 53 4.00 31.88 -66.54
CA THR A 53 4.97 31.71 -65.44
C THR A 53 4.27 31.59 -64.09
N ALA A 54 3.29 32.45 -63.80
CA ALA A 54 2.52 32.41 -62.56
C ALA A 54 1.72 31.10 -62.41
N SER A 55 1.15 30.59 -63.50
CA SER A 55 0.40 29.33 -63.52
C SER A 55 1.31 28.13 -63.24
N VAL A 56 2.49 28.09 -63.88
CA VAL A 56 3.49 27.04 -63.63
C VAL A 56 4.01 27.09 -62.19
N SER A 57 4.28 28.29 -61.65
CA SER A 57 4.67 28.46 -60.24
C SER A 57 3.59 28.00 -59.27
N LEU A 58 2.32 28.30 -59.54
CA LEU A 58 1.20 27.86 -58.69
C LEU A 58 1.05 26.33 -58.70
N ILE A 59 1.14 25.69 -59.88
CA ILE A 59 1.09 24.23 -60.01
C ILE A 59 2.27 23.60 -59.27
N GLY A 60 3.49 24.15 -59.44
CA GLY A 60 4.69 23.70 -58.73
C GLY A 60 4.53 23.80 -57.21
N PHE A 61 3.99 24.91 -56.71
CA PHE A 61 3.71 25.10 -55.29
C PHE A 61 2.67 24.11 -54.76
N MET A 62 1.55 23.89 -55.48
CA MET A 62 0.54 22.93 -55.05
C MET A 62 1.05 21.49 -55.04
N LEU A 63 1.85 21.09 -56.03
CA LEU A 63 2.49 19.77 -56.06
C LEU A 63 3.46 19.62 -54.89
N ASN A 64 4.30 20.62 -54.63
CA ASN A 64 5.23 20.62 -53.51
C ASN A 64 4.51 20.54 -52.15
N HIS A 65 3.42 21.29 -51.99
CA HIS A 65 2.62 21.26 -50.76
C HIS A 65 1.92 19.90 -50.57
N GLN A 66 1.47 19.26 -51.65
CA GLN A 66 0.89 17.91 -51.54
C GLN A 66 1.94 16.86 -51.20
N THR A 67 3.15 16.93 -51.76
CA THR A 67 4.24 16.02 -51.41
C THR A 67 4.67 16.22 -49.96
N GLU A 68 4.75 17.46 -49.48
CA GLU A 68 5.11 17.76 -48.09
C GLU A 68 4.08 17.23 -47.08
N ARG A 69 2.77 17.36 -47.38
CA ARG A 69 1.73 16.78 -46.51
C ARG A 69 1.79 15.25 -46.45
N ARG A 70 2.07 14.59 -47.58
CA ARG A 70 2.22 13.12 -47.59
C ARG A 70 3.42 12.70 -46.75
N LEU A 71 4.55 13.39 -46.91
CA LEU A 71 5.76 13.12 -46.15
C LEU A 71 5.56 13.35 -44.65
N MET A 72 4.88 14.42 -44.23
CA MET A 72 4.54 14.63 -42.82
C MET A 72 3.60 13.56 -42.27
N GLN A 73 2.63 13.10 -43.06
CA GLN A 73 1.71 12.04 -42.64
C GLN A 73 2.42 10.69 -42.51
N GLU A 74 3.33 10.36 -43.43
CA GLU A 74 4.17 9.17 -43.36
C GLU A 74 5.08 9.21 -42.14
N GLN A 75 5.77 10.33 -41.91
CA GLN A 75 6.61 10.52 -40.71
C GLN A 75 5.81 10.42 -39.40
N ALA A 76 4.61 11.01 -39.33
CA ALA A 76 3.76 10.91 -38.15
C ALA A 76 3.30 9.46 -37.91
N ASN A 77 2.96 8.74 -38.97
CA ASN A 77 2.58 7.33 -38.88
C ASN A 77 3.76 6.46 -38.42
N GLU A 78 4.96 6.68 -38.96
CA GLU A 78 6.16 5.98 -38.52
C GLU A 78 6.49 6.27 -37.05
N HIS A 79 6.40 7.54 -36.63
CA HIS A 79 6.62 7.91 -35.24
C HIS A 79 5.63 7.24 -34.29
N ASN A 80 4.34 7.21 -34.66
CA ASN A 80 3.31 6.53 -33.88
C ASN A 80 3.55 5.02 -33.80
N ARG A 81 3.99 4.39 -34.90
CA ARG A 81 4.35 2.95 -34.90
C ARG A 81 5.53 2.66 -33.99
N LEU A 82 6.57 3.47 -34.05
CA LEU A 82 7.75 3.32 -33.17
C LEU A 82 7.41 3.59 -31.70
N ALA A 83 6.53 4.55 -31.42
CA ALA A 83 6.08 4.83 -30.06
C ALA A 83 5.28 3.65 -29.49
N GLN A 84 4.38 3.08 -30.30
CA GLN A 84 3.60 1.90 -29.91
C GLN A 84 4.50 0.68 -29.68
N GLU A 85 5.47 0.43 -30.56
CA GLU A 85 6.42 -0.68 -30.42
C GLU A 85 7.25 -0.57 -29.13
N LYS A 86 7.73 0.64 -28.79
CA LYS A 86 8.44 0.89 -27.54
C LYS A 86 7.57 0.69 -26.31
N GLU A 87 6.28 1.05 -26.39
CA GLU A 87 5.36 0.84 -25.28
C GLU A 87 5.08 -0.66 -25.07
N ASP A 88 4.86 -1.40 -26.16
CA ASP A 88 4.67 -2.85 -26.11
C ASP A 88 5.92 -3.58 -25.60
N GLU A 89 7.11 -3.17 -26.02
CA GLU A 89 8.39 -3.71 -25.51
C GLU A 89 8.54 -3.43 -24.01
N ARG A 90 8.23 -2.20 -23.55
CA ARG A 90 8.25 -1.86 -22.12
C ARG A 90 7.27 -2.71 -21.33
N ARG A 91 6.06 -2.95 -21.84
CA ARG A 91 5.05 -3.80 -21.18
C ARG A 91 5.54 -5.24 -21.08
N ARG A 92 6.16 -5.78 -22.13
CA ARG A 92 6.76 -7.13 -22.12
C ARG A 92 7.89 -7.24 -21.09
N LEU A 93 8.81 -6.28 -21.07
CA LEU A 93 9.91 -6.28 -20.10
C LEU A 93 9.42 -6.17 -18.66
N MET A 94 8.42 -5.33 -18.38
CA MET A 94 7.81 -5.25 -17.05
C MET A 94 7.14 -6.56 -16.65
N GLN A 95 6.46 -7.22 -17.58
CA GLN A 95 5.83 -8.51 -17.33
C GLN A 95 6.85 -9.60 -17.06
N GLU A 96 7.92 -9.69 -17.87
CA GLU A 96 9.01 -10.66 -17.67
C GLU A 96 9.71 -10.45 -16.32
N GLN A 97 9.93 -9.20 -15.91
CA GLN A 97 10.50 -8.88 -14.59
C GLN A 97 9.56 -9.29 -13.45
N ALA A 98 8.26 -9.04 -13.58
CA ALA A 98 7.27 -9.44 -12.57
C ALA A 98 7.18 -10.97 -12.45
N ASP A 99 7.19 -11.69 -13.57
CA ASP A 99 7.17 -13.15 -13.60
C ASP A 99 8.45 -13.74 -13.00
N HIS A 100 9.62 -13.19 -13.33
CA HIS A 100 10.89 -13.61 -12.75
C HIS A 100 10.94 -13.36 -11.24
N GLN A 101 10.49 -12.18 -10.78
CA GLN A 101 10.41 -11.87 -9.35
C GLN A 101 9.46 -12.83 -8.62
N ARG A 102 8.33 -13.19 -9.24
CA ARG A 102 7.40 -14.17 -8.67
C ARG A 102 8.02 -15.56 -8.56
N GLN A 103 8.76 -16.01 -9.58
CA GLN A 103 9.49 -17.29 -9.53
C GLN A 103 10.54 -17.31 -8.42
N LEU A 104 11.32 -16.22 -8.27
CA LEU A 104 12.30 -16.10 -7.20
C LEU A 104 11.66 -16.11 -5.81
N LYS A 105 10.52 -15.41 -5.64
CA LYS A 105 9.76 -15.46 -4.37
C LYS A 105 9.27 -16.87 -4.06
N LEU A 106 8.81 -17.62 -5.07
CA LEU A 106 8.35 -18.99 -4.89
C LEU A 106 9.49 -19.95 -4.54
N ASP A 107 10.64 -19.86 -5.22
CA ASP A 107 11.83 -20.67 -4.87
C ASP A 107 12.32 -20.34 -3.45
N ALA A 108 12.35 -19.06 -3.07
CA ALA A 108 12.70 -18.64 -1.72
C ALA A 108 11.71 -19.18 -0.67
N ALA A 109 10.41 -19.17 -0.95
CA ALA A 109 9.39 -19.73 -0.06
C ALA A 109 9.51 -21.26 0.06
N MET A 110 9.84 -21.96 -1.03
CA MET A 110 10.11 -23.40 -1.00
C MET A 110 11.33 -23.72 -0.12
N ARG A 111 12.41 -22.95 -0.22
CA ARG A 111 13.59 -23.09 0.65
C ARG A 111 13.26 -22.78 2.11
N ALA A 112 12.46 -21.75 2.37
CA ALA A 112 11.98 -21.46 3.72
C ALA A 112 11.16 -22.61 4.29
N GLY A 113 10.30 -23.24 3.47
CA GLY A 113 9.57 -24.46 3.84
C GLY A 113 10.49 -25.65 4.15
N GLN A 114 11.57 -25.82 3.39
CA GLN A 114 12.57 -26.87 3.66
C GLN A 114 13.27 -26.69 5.01
N LEU A 115 13.43 -25.46 5.51
CA LEU A 115 13.98 -25.19 6.84
C LEU A 115 13.03 -25.58 7.98
N ILE A 116 11.74 -25.74 7.67
CA ILE A 116 10.68 -26.07 8.65
C ILE A 116 10.41 -27.58 8.65
N SER A 117 10.58 -28.23 7.50
CA SER A 117 10.35 -29.67 7.34
C SER A 117 11.41 -30.53 8.05
N PRO A 118 11.02 -31.61 8.75
CA PRO A 118 11.97 -32.58 9.28
C PRO A 118 12.82 -33.21 8.18
N THR A 119 14.14 -33.21 8.34
CA THR A 119 15.05 -34.02 7.50
C THR A 119 15.05 -35.47 7.98
N GLU A 120 15.28 -36.43 7.06
CA GLU A 120 15.20 -37.88 7.28
C GLU A 120 16.06 -38.44 8.45
N SER A 121 16.91 -37.62 9.08
CA SER A 121 17.87 -38.04 10.11
C SER A 121 17.87 -37.24 11.42
N GLY A 122 16.93 -36.31 11.67
CA GLY A 122 16.91 -35.62 12.97
C GLY A 122 15.84 -34.54 13.18
N HIS A 123 15.71 -34.11 14.44
CA HIS A 123 14.89 -32.96 14.86
C HIS A 123 15.39 -31.67 14.17
N VAL A 124 14.46 -30.86 13.69
CA VAL A 124 14.80 -29.56 13.09
C VAL A 124 15.23 -28.60 14.20
N HIS A 125 16.32 -27.88 13.98
CA HIS A 125 16.79 -26.90 14.95
C HIS A 125 15.78 -25.75 15.09
N PRO A 126 15.36 -25.35 16.31
CA PRO A 126 14.39 -24.27 16.55
C PRO A 126 14.69 -22.96 15.80
N ALA A 127 15.96 -22.55 15.76
CA ALA A 127 16.37 -21.36 15.04
C ALA A 127 16.16 -21.46 13.51
N ALA A 128 16.27 -22.66 12.92
CA ALA A 128 16.01 -22.87 11.50
C ALA A 128 14.51 -22.75 11.20
N MET A 129 13.65 -23.34 12.04
CA MET A 129 12.19 -23.18 11.94
C MET A 129 11.77 -21.72 12.07
N ALA A 130 12.27 -21.02 13.09
CA ALA A 130 12.01 -19.59 13.27
C ALA A 130 12.47 -18.76 12.06
N SER A 131 13.66 -19.03 11.52
CA SER A 131 14.18 -18.36 10.32
C SER A 131 13.31 -18.64 9.10
N GLY A 132 12.84 -19.88 8.92
CA GLY A 132 11.92 -20.26 7.85
C GLY A 132 10.59 -19.51 7.94
N LEU A 133 9.97 -19.44 9.13
CA LEU A 133 8.71 -18.71 9.31
C LEU A 133 8.87 -17.21 9.06
N LEU A 134 9.95 -16.59 9.56
CA LEU A 134 10.22 -15.17 9.32
C LEU A 134 10.47 -14.92 7.83
N ALA A 135 11.22 -15.78 7.15
CA ALA A 135 11.42 -15.68 5.71
C ALA A 135 10.09 -15.77 4.93
N LEU A 136 9.16 -16.65 5.33
CA LEU A 136 7.83 -16.70 4.74
C LEU A 136 7.06 -15.39 4.93
N THR A 137 7.15 -14.75 6.10
CA THR A 137 6.50 -13.46 6.33
C THR A 137 7.08 -12.32 5.47
N GLU A 138 8.41 -12.29 5.27
CA GLU A 138 9.08 -11.30 4.40
C GLU A 138 8.79 -11.51 2.90
N LEU A 139 8.39 -12.73 2.51
CA LEU A 139 8.01 -13.09 1.14
C LEU A 139 6.52 -12.87 0.84
N ASP A 140 5.78 -12.17 1.70
CA ASP A 140 4.33 -11.95 1.65
C ASP A 140 3.47 -13.22 1.86
N TYR A 141 4.03 -14.29 2.42
CA TYR A 141 3.32 -15.54 2.78
C TYR A 141 2.99 -15.61 4.27
N ALA A 142 2.52 -14.49 4.84
CA ALA A 142 2.23 -14.38 6.26
C ALA A 142 1.11 -15.33 6.74
N ASP A 143 0.15 -15.65 5.86
CA ASP A 143 -0.93 -16.60 6.13
C ASP A 143 -0.42 -18.04 6.32
N LEU A 144 0.48 -18.47 5.45
CA LEU A 144 1.15 -19.76 5.58
C LEU A 144 2.05 -19.79 6.82
N ALA A 145 2.80 -18.72 7.07
CA ALA A 145 3.68 -18.63 8.24
C ALA A 145 2.89 -18.79 9.56
N VAL A 146 1.77 -18.08 9.72
CA VAL A 146 0.94 -18.24 10.94
C VAL A 146 0.22 -19.58 10.99
N ALA A 147 -0.16 -20.16 9.85
CA ALA A 147 -0.76 -21.50 9.81
C ALA A 147 0.23 -22.56 10.32
N LEU A 148 1.49 -22.50 9.88
CA LEU A 148 2.55 -23.39 10.38
C LEU A 148 2.87 -23.11 11.85
N LEU A 149 2.83 -21.84 12.28
CA LEU A 149 3.07 -21.47 13.67
C LEU A 149 2.06 -22.11 14.64
N VAL A 150 0.81 -22.35 14.21
CA VAL A 150 -0.22 -23.02 15.05
C VAL A 150 0.29 -24.36 15.57
N ASP A 151 0.93 -25.16 14.71
CA ASP A 151 1.41 -26.49 15.07
C ASP A 151 2.76 -26.43 15.80
N LEU A 152 3.61 -25.45 15.44
CA LEU A 152 4.97 -25.33 15.94
C LEU A 152 5.07 -24.61 17.30
N TRP A 153 4.05 -23.83 17.68
CA TRP A 153 4.02 -23.09 18.95
C TRP A 153 3.13 -23.78 20.02
N SER A 154 3.02 -25.11 19.95
CA SER A 154 2.25 -25.93 20.89
C SER A 154 2.87 -25.96 22.31
N GLU A 155 2.02 -26.21 23.32
CA GLU A 155 2.44 -26.43 24.71
C GLU A 155 2.80 -27.90 25.00
N GLU A 156 2.38 -28.81 24.13
CA GLU A 156 2.48 -30.26 24.33
C GLU A 156 3.36 -30.89 23.24
N ASP A 157 4.68 -30.83 23.41
CA ASP A 157 5.52 -31.88 22.84
C ASP A 157 5.84 -32.88 23.96
N GLN A 158 5.54 -34.16 23.69
CA GLN A 158 5.70 -35.28 24.61
C GLN A 158 7.16 -35.51 25.06
N GLU A 159 8.10 -34.82 24.43
CA GLU A 159 9.55 -34.86 24.69
C GLU A 159 10.06 -33.61 25.42
N GLY A 160 9.20 -32.64 25.74
CA GLY A 160 9.53 -31.47 26.56
C GLY A 160 10.33 -30.37 25.84
N GLU A 161 10.61 -30.51 24.54
CA GLU A 161 11.29 -29.47 23.75
C GLU A 161 10.29 -28.56 23.03
N VAL A 162 10.30 -27.27 23.40
CA VAL A 162 9.55 -26.23 22.68
C VAL A 162 10.19 -26.03 21.30
N ARG A 163 9.45 -26.30 20.23
CA ARG A 163 9.95 -26.14 18.85
C ARG A 163 10.28 -24.71 18.48
N ILE A 164 9.52 -23.73 18.98
CA ILE A 164 9.71 -22.30 18.69
C ILE A 164 9.57 -21.48 19.97
N SER A 165 10.56 -20.63 20.26
CA SER A 165 10.51 -19.74 21.42
C SER A 165 9.39 -18.70 21.32
N ASP A 166 8.94 -18.20 22.46
CA ASP A 166 7.89 -17.18 22.52
C ASP A 166 8.29 -15.91 21.74
N GLU A 167 9.54 -15.47 21.84
CA GLU A 167 10.01 -14.29 21.11
C GLU A 167 9.98 -14.49 19.59
N ALA A 168 10.38 -15.66 19.10
CA ALA A 168 10.33 -15.97 17.67
C ALA A 168 8.88 -16.04 17.16
N ALA A 169 7.98 -16.67 17.93
CA ALA A 169 6.57 -16.70 17.60
C ALA A 169 5.94 -15.30 17.58
N ILE A 170 6.29 -14.44 18.53
CA ILE A 170 5.81 -13.05 18.58
C ILE A 170 6.31 -12.24 17.38
N LEU A 171 7.53 -12.46 16.89
CA LEU A 171 8.02 -11.82 15.67
C LEU A 171 7.20 -12.25 14.43
N VAL A 172 6.83 -13.53 14.32
CA VAL A 172 5.97 -14.00 13.22
C VAL A 172 4.56 -13.41 13.32
N ILE A 173 3.99 -13.37 14.53
CA ILE A 173 2.70 -12.71 14.81
C ILE A 173 2.75 -11.23 14.48
N ASP A 174 3.83 -10.53 14.84
CA ASP A 174 4.05 -9.12 14.54
C ASP A 174 4.03 -8.86 13.03
N ALA A 175 4.79 -9.65 12.27
CA ALA A 175 4.82 -9.54 10.82
C ALA A 175 3.44 -9.84 10.19
N ALA A 176 2.73 -10.85 10.69
CA ALA A 176 1.38 -11.19 10.21
C ALA A 176 0.35 -10.10 10.53
N LEU A 177 0.43 -9.46 11.69
CA LEU A 177 -0.42 -8.32 12.07
C LEU A 177 -0.15 -7.09 11.20
N ARG A 178 1.08 -6.89 10.70
CA ARG A 178 1.43 -5.82 9.76
C ARG A 178 1.04 -6.12 8.32
N SER A 179 0.86 -7.39 7.97
CA SER A 179 0.49 -7.79 6.61
C SER A 179 -0.87 -7.21 6.21
N THR A 180 -1.14 -7.11 4.91
CA THR A 180 -2.47 -6.74 4.40
C THR A 180 -3.46 -7.92 4.38
N CYS A 181 -3.01 -9.12 4.75
CA CYS A 181 -3.82 -10.33 4.72
C CYS A 181 -4.71 -10.41 5.97
N LEU A 182 -6.00 -10.13 5.78
CA LEU A 182 -7.00 -10.11 6.87
C LEU A 182 -7.10 -11.46 7.61
N ASN A 183 -6.87 -12.58 6.91
CA ASN A 183 -6.87 -13.90 7.52
C ASN A 183 -5.63 -14.11 8.40
N ALA A 184 -4.44 -13.73 7.91
CA ALA A 184 -3.20 -13.83 8.67
C ALA A 184 -3.28 -13.00 9.96
N GLN A 185 -3.80 -11.77 9.88
CA GLN A 185 -4.03 -10.91 11.05
C GLN A 185 -4.96 -11.56 12.09
N LEU A 186 -6.04 -12.20 11.65
CA LEU A 186 -6.99 -12.86 12.54
C LEU A 186 -6.36 -14.07 13.25
N VAL A 187 -5.69 -14.94 12.48
CA VAL A 187 -5.01 -16.12 13.05
C VAL A 187 -3.89 -15.70 14.00
N ALA A 188 -3.12 -14.67 13.65
CA ALA A 188 -2.08 -14.11 14.52
C ALA A 188 -2.65 -13.60 15.85
N ALA A 189 -3.77 -12.87 15.82
CA ALA A 189 -4.44 -12.40 17.04
C ALA A 189 -5.01 -13.56 17.88
N GLU A 190 -5.52 -14.61 17.23
CA GLU A 190 -6.00 -15.80 17.93
C GLU A 190 -4.87 -16.56 18.62
N LEU A 191 -3.73 -16.77 17.93
CA LEU A 191 -2.53 -17.39 18.50
C LEU A 191 -2.00 -16.58 19.68
N LEU A 192 -1.92 -15.25 19.53
CA LEU A 192 -1.52 -14.36 20.62
C LEU A 192 -2.44 -14.52 21.84
N CYS A 193 -3.77 -14.56 21.63
CA CYS A 193 -4.73 -14.73 22.72
C CYS A 193 -4.65 -16.11 23.37
N ARG A 194 -4.47 -17.16 22.58
CA ARG A 194 -4.36 -18.55 23.05
C ARG A 194 -3.17 -18.73 23.98
N HIS A 195 -2.01 -18.16 23.61
CA HIS A 195 -0.75 -18.30 24.34
C HIS A 195 -0.45 -17.13 25.28
N ALA A 196 -1.35 -16.14 25.39
CA ALA A 196 -1.21 -15.01 26.30
C ALA A 196 -0.81 -15.39 27.74
N PRO A 197 -1.31 -16.50 28.36
CA PRO A 197 -0.97 -16.84 29.73
C PRO A 197 0.51 -17.09 30.02
N ARG A 198 1.28 -17.61 29.04
CA ARG A 198 2.72 -17.88 29.20
C ARG A 198 3.61 -16.66 28.89
N LEU A 199 3.04 -15.65 28.25
CA LEU A 199 3.73 -14.42 27.92
C LEU A 199 3.81 -13.50 29.15
N LYS A 200 4.80 -12.62 29.14
CA LYS A 200 5.05 -11.66 30.23
C LYS A 200 4.70 -10.26 29.77
N VAL A 201 3.74 -9.61 30.42
CA VAL A 201 3.30 -8.26 30.03
C VAL A 201 4.42 -7.21 30.10
N CYS A 202 5.38 -7.37 31.02
CA CYS A 202 6.51 -6.46 31.18
C CYS A 202 7.63 -6.70 30.16
N GLN A 203 7.68 -7.87 29.51
CA GLN A 203 8.72 -8.19 28.54
C GLN A 203 8.34 -7.60 27.17
N SER A 204 9.15 -6.68 26.65
CA SER A 204 8.87 -6.00 25.38
C SER A 204 8.81 -6.97 24.19
N LEU A 205 9.62 -8.03 24.21
CA LEU A 205 9.66 -9.06 23.16
C LEU A 205 8.43 -9.99 23.18
N HIS A 206 7.62 -9.96 24.23
CA HIS A 206 6.42 -10.78 24.36
C HIS A 206 5.15 -10.06 23.87
N TRP A 207 5.31 -8.86 23.29
CA TRP A 207 4.20 -8.09 22.75
C TRP A 207 4.50 -7.62 21.32
N PRO A 208 3.57 -7.84 20.36
CA PRO A 208 3.80 -7.42 18.99
C PRO A 208 3.94 -5.89 18.88
N SER A 209 5.06 -5.44 18.33
CA SER A 209 5.32 -4.02 18.04
C SER A 209 4.35 -3.40 17.02
N ALA A 210 3.65 -4.22 16.22
CA ALA A 210 2.53 -3.84 15.37
C ALA A 210 1.32 -3.32 16.17
N VAL A 211 1.26 -3.63 17.46
CA VAL A 211 0.25 -3.17 18.40
C VAL A 211 0.86 -2.17 19.38
N ASP A 212 2.14 -2.34 19.74
CA ASP A 212 2.86 -1.44 20.63
C ASP A 212 3.16 -0.08 19.99
N GLY A 213 2.23 0.86 20.18
CA GLY A 213 2.37 2.23 19.69
C GLY A 213 2.19 2.41 18.18
N ARG A 214 1.71 1.36 17.48
CA ARG A 214 1.39 1.38 16.04
C ARG A 214 0.07 0.69 15.73
N TRP A 215 -0.92 0.84 16.62
CA TRP A 215 -2.23 0.20 16.45
C TRP A 215 -2.81 0.49 15.06
N ASN A 216 -3.28 -0.57 14.39
CA ASN A 216 -3.92 -0.44 13.09
C ASN A 216 -5.45 -0.29 13.27
N PRO A 217 -6.03 0.90 13.03
CA PRO A 217 -7.47 1.09 13.16
C PRO A 217 -8.26 0.30 12.11
N ALA A 218 -7.63 -0.19 11.03
CA ALA A 218 -8.27 -1.01 10.01
C ALA A 218 -8.45 -2.48 10.41
N PHE A 219 -7.93 -2.92 11.56
CA PHE A 219 -8.20 -4.27 12.06
C PHE A 219 -9.70 -4.53 12.17
N LYS A 220 -10.12 -5.74 11.77
CA LYS A 220 -11.51 -6.17 11.93
C LYS A 220 -11.89 -6.22 13.42
N PRO A 221 -13.16 -6.00 13.78
CA PRO A 221 -13.60 -6.01 15.18
C PRO A 221 -13.13 -7.25 15.97
N LYS A 222 -13.29 -8.46 15.41
CA LYS A 222 -12.85 -9.70 16.07
C LYS A 222 -11.34 -9.71 16.36
N THR A 223 -10.51 -9.29 15.41
CA THR A 223 -9.05 -9.19 15.59
C THR A 223 -8.71 -8.22 16.73
N LYS A 224 -9.38 -7.06 16.78
CA LYS A 224 -9.16 -6.07 17.85
C LYS A 224 -9.46 -6.65 19.23
N LEU A 225 -10.58 -7.37 19.37
CA LEU A 225 -10.98 -7.98 20.64
C LEU A 225 -10.02 -9.06 21.09
N LEU A 226 -9.58 -9.93 20.18
CA LEU A 226 -8.61 -10.98 20.49
C LEU A 226 -7.30 -10.40 20.99
N ILE A 227 -6.82 -9.29 20.40
CA ILE A 227 -5.61 -8.61 20.87
C ILE A 227 -5.81 -8.02 22.28
N VAL A 228 -6.96 -7.39 22.53
CA VAL A 228 -7.28 -6.80 23.84
C VAL A 228 -7.44 -7.88 24.90
N GLU A 229 -8.12 -8.98 24.57
CA GLU A 229 -8.25 -10.14 25.44
C GLU A 229 -6.89 -10.76 25.74
N ALA A 230 -6.02 -10.90 24.73
CA ALA A 230 -4.65 -11.38 24.91
C ALA A 230 -3.88 -10.50 25.91
N LEU A 231 -3.96 -9.18 25.76
CA LEU A 231 -3.32 -8.23 26.68
C LEU A 231 -3.81 -8.42 28.12
N VAL A 232 -5.12 -8.50 28.32
CA VAL A 232 -5.70 -8.67 29.66
C VAL A 232 -5.32 -10.04 30.24
N ARG A 233 -5.42 -11.11 29.46
CA ARG A 233 -5.04 -12.47 29.90
C ARG A 233 -3.57 -12.51 30.32
N MET A 234 -2.68 -12.04 29.46
CA MET A 234 -1.23 -11.94 29.75
C MET A 234 -0.95 -11.13 31.01
N THR A 235 -1.69 -10.04 31.23
CA THR A 235 -1.55 -9.21 32.43
C THR A 235 -1.99 -9.96 33.68
N THR A 236 -3.18 -10.57 33.65
CA THR A 236 -3.78 -11.23 34.82
C THR A 236 -3.08 -12.53 35.22
N THR A 237 -2.29 -13.12 34.32
CA THR A 237 -1.44 -14.30 34.60
C THR A 237 -0.02 -13.93 34.99
N SER A 238 0.41 -12.69 34.74
CA SER A 238 1.71 -12.17 35.17
C SER A 238 1.73 -11.88 36.67
N GLU A 239 2.94 -11.72 37.22
CA GLU A 239 3.11 -11.27 38.61
C GLU A 239 2.38 -9.92 38.83
N PRO A 240 1.58 -9.79 39.90
CA PRO A 240 0.86 -8.57 40.20
C PRO A 240 1.84 -7.55 40.80
N ASP A 241 2.56 -6.87 39.92
CA ASP A 241 3.44 -5.76 40.27
C ASP A 241 3.04 -4.46 39.55
N GLU A 242 3.57 -3.35 40.05
CA GLU A 242 3.32 -2.04 39.48
C GLU A 242 3.79 -1.90 38.02
N GLY A 243 4.87 -2.58 37.63
CA GLY A 243 5.37 -2.57 36.25
C GLY A 243 4.38 -3.21 35.29
N ALA A 244 3.77 -4.32 35.69
CA ALA A 244 2.72 -5.00 34.92
C ALA A 244 1.50 -4.09 34.76
N LEU A 245 1.08 -3.44 35.84
CA LEU A 245 -0.04 -2.49 35.84
C LEU A 245 0.23 -1.28 34.92
N ARG A 246 1.45 -0.73 34.95
CA ARG A 246 1.87 0.36 34.06
C ARG A 246 1.92 -0.09 32.60
N SER A 247 2.49 -1.26 32.31
CA SER A 247 2.60 -1.81 30.96
C SER A 247 1.21 -2.01 30.31
N VAL A 248 0.27 -2.62 31.04
CA VAL A 248 -1.11 -2.78 30.54
C VAL A 248 -1.80 -1.43 30.33
N ALA A 249 -1.60 -0.46 31.23
CA ALA A 249 -2.22 0.86 31.11
C ALA A 249 -1.76 1.59 29.84
N VAL A 250 -0.45 1.62 29.60
CA VAL A 250 0.12 2.31 28.43
C VAL A 250 -0.30 1.63 27.13
N ARG A 251 -0.31 0.29 27.08
CA ARG A 251 -0.76 -0.45 25.90
C ARG A 251 -2.24 -0.26 25.61
N LEU A 252 -3.10 -0.30 26.64
CA LEU A 252 -4.54 0.02 26.48
C LEU A 252 -4.74 1.45 25.99
N TYR A 253 -3.98 2.41 26.53
CA TYR A 253 -4.03 3.80 26.09
C TYR A 253 -3.62 3.96 24.63
N GLY A 254 -2.55 3.28 24.19
CA GLY A 254 -2.14 3.25 22.78
C GLY A 254 -3.25 2.79 21.86
N ILE A 255 -3.93 1.68 22.21
CA ILE A 255 -5.09 1.17 21.46
C ILE A 255 -6.22 2.21 21.42
N TRP A 256 -6.54 2.83 22.56
CA TRP A 256 -7.59 3.85 22.64
C TRP A 256 -7.29 5.10 21.81
N ARG A 257 -6.05 5.59 21.88
CA ARG A 257 -5.58 6.81 21.20
C ARG A 257 -5.58 6.64 19.69
N ASP A 258 -5.11 5.49 19.23
CA ASP A 258 -4.86 5.22 17.83
C ASP A 258 -6.09 4.61 17.10
N ASP A 259 -7.25 4.49 17.78
CA ASP A 259 -8.55 4.08 17.20
C ASP A 259 -9.64 5.18 17.28
N PRO A 260 -9.35 6.42 16.84
CA PRO A 260 -10.21 7.57 17.11
C PRO A 260 -11.61 7.45 16.49
N ASN A 261 -11.73 6.72 15.39
CA ASN A 261 -12.95 6.58 14.59
C ASN A 261 -13.90 5.51 15.12
N ASN A 262 -13.49 4.68 16.10
CA ASN A 262 -14.30 3.60 16.63
C ASN A 262 -14.71 3.86 18.08
N ALA A 263 -15.76 4.68 18.25
CA ALA A 263 -16.31 5.01 19.57
C ALA A 263 -16.69 3.77 20.39
N LYS A 264 -17.14 2.69 19.73
CA LYS A 264 -17.51 1.43 20.39
C LYS A 264 -16.30 0.73 21.02
N VAL A 265 -15.21 0.60 20.25
CA VAL A 265 -13.95 0.03 20.76
C VAL A 265 -13.39 0.94 21.86
N ARG A 266 -13.35 2.25 21.64
CA ARG A 266 -12.87 3.21 22.65
C ARG A 266 -13.65 3.14 23.95
N GLY A 267 -14.98 2.99 23.89
CA GLY A 267 -15.83 2.79 25.07
C GLY A 267 -15.46 1.53 25.85
N CYS A 268 -15.27 0.39 25.16
CA CYS A 268 -14.81 -0.86 25.78
C CYS A 268 -13.41 -0.71 26.41
N ILE A 269 -12.45 -0.11 25.71
CA ILE A 269 -11.10 0.12 26.24
C ILE A 269 -11.12 1.10 27.42
N GLY A 270 -11.97 2.13 27.37
CA GLY A 270 -12.17 3.08 28.46
C GLY A 270 -12.61 2.39 29.76
N LYS A 271 -13.48 1.37 29.68
CA LYS A 271 -13.86 0.55 30.86
C LYS A 271 -12.64 -0.15 31.48
N LEU A 272 -11.76 -0.72 30.66
CA LEU A 272 -10.54 -1.38 31.12
C LEU A 272 -9.54 -0.39 31.74
N ILE A 273 -9.32 0.75 31.07
CA ILE A 273 -8.43 1.80 31.57
C ILE A 273 -8.95 2.35 32.90
N LYS A 274 -10.26 2.57 33.05
CA LYS A 274 -10.87 3.05 34.29
C LYS A 274 -10.49 2.20 35.50
N VAL A 275 -10.54 0.88 35.35
CA VAL A 275 -10.16 -0.07 36.42
C VAL A 275 -8.68 0.03 36.78
N VAL A 276 -7.82 0.21 35.79
CA VAL A 276 -6.36 0.29 35.97
C VAL A 276 -5.94 1.63 36.57
N VAL A 277 -6.57 2.72 36.15
CA VAL A 277 -6.28 4.10 36.60
C VAL A 277 -6.53 4.25 38.10
N ASP A 278 -7.66 3.74 38.60
CA ASP A 278 -8.00 3.82 40.03
C ASP A 278 -6.85 3.28 40.91
N ARG A 279 -6.23 2.17 40.47
CA ARG A 279 -5.10 1.57 41.17
C ARG A 279 -3.79 2.34 40.95
N LEU A 280 -3.53 2.85 39.74
CA LEU A 280 -2.32 3.63 39.44
C LEU A 280 -2.24 4.93 40.26
N CYS A 281 -3.37 5.57 40.54
CA CYS A 281 -3.45 6.77 41.39
C CYS A 281 -2.84 6.55 42.79
N GLU A 282 -2.90 5.32 43.32
CA GLU A 282 -2.33 5.00 44.62
C GLU A 282 -0.79 4.99 44.64
N PHE A 283 -0.15 4.69 43.51
CA PHE A 283 1.31 4.63 43.40
C PHE A 283 1.98 6.00 43.22
N ARG A 284 1.21 7.08 43.03
CA ARG A 284 1.68 8.49 42.97
C ARG A 284 2.72 8.81 41.89
N HIS A 285 2.69 8.09 40.77
CA HIS A 285 3.53 8.41 39.61
C HIS A 285 2.72 9.18 38.55
N PRO A 286 3.14 10.39 38.15
CA PRO A 286 2.38 11.22 37.20
C PRO A 286 2.58 10.81 35.74
N GLU A 287 3.69 10.13 35.43
CA GLU A 287 4.13 9.83 34.07
C GLU A 287 4.58 8.38 33.94
N PHE A 288 4.22 7.77 32.81
CA PHE A 288 4.52 6.39 32.47
C PHE A 288 5.25 6.37 31.12
N VAL A 289 6.46 5.82 31.11
CA VAL A 289 7.27 5.68 29.89
C VAL A 289 7.18 4.24 29.40
N HIS A 290 6.78 4.06 28.14
CA HIS A 290 6.81 2.77 27.46
C HIS A 290 7.34 2.94 26.03
N GLY A 291 8.50 2.37 25.74
CA GLY A 291 9.19 2.57 24.47
C GLY A 291 9.49 4.06 24.20
N THR A 292 8.91 4.61 23.15
CA THR A 292 9.08 6.03 22.75
C THR A 292 7.95 6.94 23.23
N GLN A 293 6.95 6.40 23.94
CA GLN A 293 5.76 7.13 24.35
C GLN A 293 5.82 7.49 25.83
N ILE A 294 5.40 8.71 26.13
CA ILE A 294 5.13 9.20 27.48
C ILE A 294 3.63 9.33 27.61
N VAL A 295 3.04 8.62 28.57
CA VAL A 295 1.61 8.67 28.89
C VAL A 295 1.48 9.26 30.29
N THR A 296 0.66 10.29 30.44
CA THR A 296 0.40 10.89 31.75
C THR A 296 -0.81 10.25 32.42
N LEU A 297 -0.92 10.37 33.74
CA LEU A 297 -2.12 9.94 34.46
C LEU A 297 -3.38 10.65 33.93
N GLY A 298 -3.28 11.94 33.61
CA GLY A 298 -4.40 12.71 33.03
C GLY A 298 -4.82 12.23 31.64
N ASP A 299 -3.90 11.67 30.86
CA ASP A 299 -4.26 11.03 29.58
C ASP A 299 -5.06 9.74 29.79
N LEU A 300 -4.68 8.95 30.80
CA LEU A 300 -5.42 7.74 31.17
C LEU A 300 -6.80 8.07 31.76
N GLU A 301 -6.91 9.11 32.60
CA GLU A 301 -8.18 9.60 33.13
C GLU A 301 -9.13 10.02 32.00
N ARG A 302 -8.64 10.80 31.03
CA ARG A 302 -9.42 11.19 29.83
C ARG A 302 -9.87 9.98 29.02
N ALA A 303 -9.04 8.94 28.93
CA ALA A 303 -9.42 7.70 28.26
C ALA A 303 -10.46 6.91 29.06
N ALA A 304 -10.33 6.85 30.39
CA ALA A 304 -11.30 6.24 31.29
C ALA A 304 -12.68 6.90 31.23
N GLU A 305 -12.75 8.23 31.07
CA GLU A 305 -14.01 8.98 30.90
C GLU A 305 -14.79 8.55 29.65
N SER A 306 -14.12 7.99 28.64
CA SER A 306 -14.80 7.48 27.44
C SER A 306 -15.52 6.15 27.65
N ALA A 307 -15.40 5.53 28.85
CA ALA A 307 -16.07 4.28 29.18
C ALA A 307 -17.59 4.39 28.94
N ALA A 308 -18.09 3.55 28.05
CA ALA A 308 -19.49 3.55 27.64
C ALA A 308 -19.97 2.13 27.32
N GLU A 309 -21.27 1.89 27.46
CA GLU A 309 -21.89 0.64 27.03
C GLU A 309 -21.76 0.49 25.51
N ASN A 310 -21.47 -0.74 25.07
CA ASN A 310 -21.42 -1.06 23.66
C ASN A 310 -22.81 -1.53 23.21
N PRO A 311 -23.39 -0.99 22.12
CA PRO A 311 -24.70 -1.44 21.63
C PRO A 311 -24.68 -2.90 21.12
N ASP A 312 -23.49 -3.46 20.86
CA ASP A 312 -23.31 -4.89 20.65
C ASP A 312 -23.19 -5.59 22.01
N SER A 313 -24.19 -6.38 22.37
CA SER A 313 -24.25 -7.06 23.68
C SER A 313 -23.07 -7.99 23.91
N TYR A 314 -22.60 -8.70 22.87
CA TYR A 314 -21.47 -9.60 23.02
C TYR A 314 -20.18 -8.83 23.33
N LEU A 315 -19.94 -7.72 22.63
CA LEU A 315 -18.78 -6.86 22.92
C LEU A 315 -18.88 -6.22 24.29
N ASN A 316 -20.08 -5.83 24.69
CA ASN A 316 -20.32 -5.26 26.00
C ASN A 316 -19.97 -6.26 27.10
N ASP A 317 -20.55 -7.46 27.03
CA ASP A 317 -20.34 -8.53 28.01
C ASP A 317 -18.87 -8.95 28.10
N LEU A 318 -18.19 -9.07 26.94
CA LEU A 318 -16.76 -9.38 26.90
C LEU A 318 -15.94 -8.27 27.57
N SER A 319 -16.24 -7.00 27.27
CA SER A 319 -15.51 -5.87 27.88
C SER A 319 -15.75 -5.77 29.40
N ASP A 320 -16.95 -6.09 29.86
CA ASP A 320 -17.30 -6.09 31.28
C ASP A 320 -16.60 -7.24 32.02
N GLU A 321 -16.52 -8.42 31.41
CA GLU A 321 -15.79 -9.57 31.93
C GLU A 321 -14.28 -9.29 32.03
N LEU A 322 -13.68 -8.70 31.00
CA LEU A 322 -12.27 -8.31 31.03
C LEU A 322 -12.00 -7.22 32.07
N ALA A 323 -12.89 -6.24 32.20
CA ALA A 323 -12.81 -5.21 33.24
C ALA A 323 -12.91 -5.82 34.64
N ARG A 324 -13.80 -6.79 34.84
CA ARG A 324 -13.96 -7.52 36.10
C ARG A 324 -12.68 -8.27 36.48
N ARG A 325 -12.06 -8.98 35.53
CA ARG A 325 -10.78 -9.68 35.79
C ARG A 325 -9.66 -8.72 36.18
N LEU A 326 -9.51 -7.60 35.47
CA LEU A 326 -8.54 -6.57 35.85
C LEU A 326 -8.84 -5.99 37.23
N LYS A 327 -10.12 -5.83 37.58
CA LYS A 327 -10.55 -5.27 38.87
C LYS A 327 -10.24 -6.21 40.03
N GLU A 328 -10.30 -7.52 39.81
CA GLU A 328 -9.91 -8.53 40.78
C GLU A 328 -8.38 -8.65 40.93
N TRP A 329 -7.65 -8.51 39.82
CA TRP A 329 -6.18 -8.62 39.80
C TRP A 329 -5.48 -7.36 40.32
N ALA A 330 -5.90 -6.16 39.91
CA ALA A 330 -5.20 -4.90 40.18
C ALA A 330 -4.95 -4.58 41.67
N PRO A 331 -5.86 -4.85 42.62
CA PRO A 331 -5.61 -4.64 44.06
C PRO A 331 -4.45 -5.47 44.61
N SER A 332 -4.13 -6.60 43.96
CA SER A 332 -2.99 -7.45 44.34
C SER A 332 -1.64 -6.87 43.91
N CYS A 333 -1.64 -5.84 43.06
CA CYS A 333 -0.41 -5.22 42.55
C CYS A 333 0.39 -4.55 43.67
N ARG A 334 1.67 -4.90 43.76
CA ARG A 334 2.61 -4.33 44.73
C ARG A 334 3.49 -3.26 44.08
N ALA A 335 3.84 -2.23 44.84
CA ALA A 335 4.80 -1.21 44.40
C ALA A 335 6.14 -1.88 44.09
N GLN A 336 6.79 -1.49 43.00
CA GLN A 336 8.13 -2.01 42.70
C GLN A 336 9.15 -1.49 43.72
N PRO A 337 10.16 -2.29 44.10
CA PRO A 337 11.23 -1.81 44.99
C PRO A 337 11.96 -0.64 44.34
N SER A 338 11.97 0.52 44.99
CA SER A 338 12.63 1.75 44.51
C SER A 338 14.10 1.87 44.97
N GLY A 339 14.71 0.76 45.40
CA GLY A 339 16.08 0.72 45.91
C GLY A 339 17.16 0.79 44.82
N PRO A 340 18.40 1.19 45.16
CA PRO A 340 19.54 1.09 44.26
C PRO A 340 19.69 -0.33 43.71
N GLY A 341 19.82 -0.49 42.39
CA GLY A 341 19.90 -1.80 41.74
C GLY A 341 18.56 -2.37 41.26
N ALA A 342 17.43 -1.72 41.53
CA ALA A 342 16.10 -2.17 41.07
C ALA A 342 16.00 -2.34 39.54
N LEU A 343 16.70 -1.50 38.77
CA LEU A 343 16.78 -1.62 37.30
C LEU A 343 17.53 -2.88 36.84
N ALA A 344 18.50 -3.36 37.62
CA ALA A 344 19.24 -4.58 37.30
C ALA A 344 18.41 -5.84 37.59
N THR A 345 17.52 -5.80 38.59
CA THR A 345 16.57 -6.88 38.90
C THR A 345 15.33 -6.88 38.02
N ALA A 346 14.93 -5.72 37.46
CA ALA A 346 13.76 -5.62 36.58
C ALA A 346 13.99 -6.13 35.15
N ALA A 347 15.25 -6.43 34.78
CA ALA A 347 15.64 -6.94 33.46
C ALA A 347 15.86 -8.47 33.42
N GLY A 348 15.62 -9.18 34.53
CA GLY A 348 15.88 -10.62 34.71
C GLY A 348 14.66 -11.50 34.49
#